data_AF-A0A8S3CX24-F1
#
_entry.id   AF-A0A8S3CX24-F1
#
_cell.length_a   1.000
_cell.length_b   1.000
_cell.length_c   1.000
_cell.angle_alpha   90.00
_cell.angle_beta   90.00
_cell.angle_gamma   90.00
#
_symmetry.space_group_name_H-M   'P 1'
#
loop_
_entity.id
_entity.type
_entity.pdbx_description
1 polymer ?
#
loop_
_entity_poly.entity_id
_entity_poly.type
_entity_poly.pdbx_seq_one_letter_code
_entity_poly.pdbx_strand_id
1 'polypeptide(L)'
;MLFCLDLIEANSMAHEPDLIDIYSASWGPVDDGKTVDGPRHATMKAIVKGINEGRRGLGSLYVWASGDGGANDDCNCDGYAASMWTISINSAINDGRTALYDESCTSTLASTFSNGRSDDPQAGVATTDLYGECTLKHSGTSAAAPEAAGVFALVLEANRQLTWRDVQHLTVLTAKRNQLFDPTKQHLWHINGAGLEFNHLFGYGVLDAGDMVQHAKNWKSLPDRYHCAAGNITEKRPIPEKGTLKLTINTDACKNTKDEVNYLEHVQAFITLRSSRRGNTVVFLTSPLGTRRRPLDDDSTKGFYKWPFMTTHAWAEQAQGTWTLEVSFDNEDNSNAPLSKQQNRTKYDREKSETLTTGDFFEWSLVLHGTKIAPYINQLP
;
A
#
# COMPACT_ATOMS: atom_id res chain seq x y z
N MET A 1 -2.02 8.74 -27.40
CA MET A 1 -2.05 7.35 -26.91
C MET A 1 -2.43 7.29 -25.43
N LEU A 2 -1.76 8.05 -24.54
CA LEU A 2 -2.04 8.07 -23.09
C LEU A 2 -3.48 8.47 -22.67
N PHE A 3 -4.13 9.40 -23.37
CA PHE A 3 -5.53 9.79 -23.07
C PHE A 3 -6.55 8.66 -23.38
N CYS A 4 -6.25 7.80 -24.36
CA CYS A 4 -7.14 6.70 -24.73
C CYS A 4 -7.11 5.60 -23.66
N LEU A 5 -5.94 5.37 -23.04
CA LEU A 5 -5.78 4.42 -21.95
C LEU A 5 -6.53 4.88 -20.67
N ASP A 6 -6.36 6.15 -20.26
CA ASP A 6 -7.08 6.75 -19.11
C ASP A 6 -8.59 6.57 -19.23
N LEU A 7 -9.16 6.77 -20.43
CA LEU A 7 -10.61 6.62 -20.62
C LEU A 7 -11.06 5.15 -20.59
N ILE A 8 -10.24 4.21 -21.06
CA ILE A 8 -10.55 2.76 -21.00
C ILE A 8 -10.55 2.29 -19.55
N GLU A 9 -9.51 2.64 -18.78
CA GLU A 9 -9.43 2.35 -17.35
C GLU A 9 -10.61 2.98 -16.59
N ALA A 10 -10.90 4.27 -16.82
CA ALA A 10 -12.01 4.97 -16.19
C ALA A 10 -13.37 4.31 -16.49
N ASN A 11 -13.63 3.95 -17.75
CA ASN A 11 -14.86 3.27 -18.13
C ASN A 11 -14.97 1.88 -17.48
N SER A 12 -13.86 1.17 -17.31
CA SER A 12 -13.82 -0.13 -16.65
C SER A 12 -14.13 0.00 -15.16
N MET A 13 -13.54 0.99 -14.48
CA MET A 13 -13.76 1.24 -13.05
C MET A 13 -15.14 1.83 -12.72
N ALA A 14 -15.81 2.44 -13.69
CA ALA A 14 -17.16 3.00 -13.56
C ALA A 14 -18.25 2.12 -14.18
N HIS A 15 -17.93 0.90 -14.62
CA HIS A 15 -18.90 0.02 -15.28
C HIS A 15 -19.92 -0.51 -14.28
N GLU A 16 -21.20 -0.19 -14.48
CA GLU A 16 -22.35 -0.74 -13.72
C GLU A 16 -22.19 -0.76 -12.18
N PRO A 17 -21.89 0.39 -11.53
CA PRO A 17 -21.51 0.44 -10.11
C PRO A 17 -22.64 0.14 -9.13
N ASP A 18 -23.90 0.10 -9.59
CA ASP A 18 -25.06 -0.31 -8.78
C ASP A 18 -25.43 -1.80 -8.97
N LEU A 19 -24.79 -2.48 -9.92
CA LEU A 19 -24.93 -3.91 -10.16
C LEU A 19 -23.68 -4.68 -9.69
N ILE A 20 -22.49 -4.11 -9.90
CA ILE A 20 -21.21 -4.70 -9.54
C ILE A 20 -20.81 -4.22 -8.14
N ASP A 21 -20.67 -5.16 -7.22
CA ASP A 21 -20.21 -4.86 -5.85
C ASP A 21 -18.68 -4.73 -5.76
N ILE A 22 -17.95 -5.60 -6.47
CA ILE A 22 -16.51 -5.80 -6.30
C ILE A 22 -15.83 -5.81 -7.66
N TYR A 23 -14.80 -4.98 -7.81
CA TYR A 23 -13.90 -4.94 -8.95
C TYR A 23 -12.55 -5.52 -8.51
N SER A 24 -12.10 -6.58 -9.17
CA SER A 24 -10.78 -7.18 -8.92
C SER A 24 -9.85 -6.84 -10.08
N ALA A 25 -8.70 -6.25 -9.77
CA ALA A 25 -7.73 -5.79 -10.75
C ALA A 25 -6.30 -6.15 -10.33
N SER A 26 -5.46 -6.40 -11.32
CA SER A 26 -4.04 -6.77 -11.12
C SER A 26 -3.17 -6.16 -12.22
N TRP A 27 -3.50 -4.93 -12.60
CA TRP A 27 -2.78 -4.14 -13.57
C TRP A 27 -2.34 -2.84 -12.92
N GLY A 28 -1.27 -2.25 -13.42
CA GLY A 28 -0.67 -1.03 -12.89
C GLY A 28 0.44 -0.56 -13.82
N PRO A 29 1.34 0.30 -13.34
CA PRO A 29 2.61 0.57 -13.98
C PRO A 29 3.43 -0.72 -14.16
N VAL A 30 4.52 -0.64 -14.90
CA VAL A 30 5.39 -1.80 -15.09
C VAL A 30 6.22 -2.01 -13.82
N ASP A 31 6.19 -3.24 -13.30
CA ASP A 31 6.92 -3.67 -12.10
C ASP A 31 8.43 -3.89 -12.38
N ASP A 32 9.10 -2.84 -12.87
CA ASP A 32 10.52 -2.88 -13.25
C ASP A 32 11.47 -2.34 -12.17
N GLY A 33 10.95 -1.92 -11.02
CA GLY A 33 11.71 -1.26 -9.96
C GLY A 33 12.16 0.15 -10.33
N LYS A 34 11.59 0.76 -11.38
CA LYS A 34 11.96 2.08 -11.90
C LYS A 34 10.77 2.99 -12.08
N THR A 35 9.62 2.44 -12.44
CA THR A 35 8.44 3.21 -12.81
C THR A 35 7.82 3.88 -11.58
N VAL A 36 7.26 5.07 -11.78
CA VAL A 36 6.41 5.77 -10.80
C VAL A 36 5.29 6.36 -11.63
N ASP A 37 4.11 5.74 -11.58
CA ASP A 37 2.92 6.18 -12.31
C ASP A 37 1.67 5.70 -11.59
N GLY A 38 0.51 6.22 -11.98
CA GLY A 38 -0.75 5.87 -11.34
C GLY A 38 -1.97 6.33 -12.12
N PRO A 39 -3.16 6.22 -11.52
CA PRO A 39 -4.40 6.64 -12.17
C PRO A 39 -4.34 8.11 -12.59
N ARG A 40 -4.62 8.33 -13.87
CA ARG A 40 -4.79 9.66 -14.44
C ARG A 40 -6.17 10.22 -14.03
N HIS A 41 -6.47 11.43 -14.48
CA HIS A 41 -7.59 12.20 -13.95
C HIS A 41 -8.95 11.52 -14.16
N ALA A 42 -9.19 10.90 -15.32
CA ALA A 42 -10.47 10.25 -15.58
C ALA A 42 -10.62 8.98 -14.74
N THR A 43 -9.58 8.13 -14.68
CA THR A 43 -9.57 6.91 -13.87
C THR A 43 -9.73 7.21 -12.38
N MET A 44 -8.99 8.19 -11.85
CA MET A 44 -9.13 8.61 -10.45
C MET A 44 -10.54 9.12 -10.16
N LYS A 45 -11.12 9.91 -11.06
CA LYS A 45 -12.50 10.40 -10.91
C LYS A 45 -13.52 9.26 -10.94
N ALA A 46 -13.32 8.25 -11.79
CA ALA A 46 -14.16 7.05 -11.84
C ALA A 46 -14.11 6.26 -10.54
N ILE A 47 -12.92 5.99 -10.02
CA ILE A 47 -12.72 5.29 -8.73
C ILE A 47 -13.38 6.07 -7.59
N VAL A 48 -13.10 7.37 -7.47
CA VAL A 48 -13.71 8.23 -6.43
C VAL A 48 -15.23 8.27 -6.56
N LYS A 49 -15.77 8.27 -7.78
CA LYS A 49 -17.22 8.19 -8.00
C LYS A 49 -17.77 6.84 -7.52
N GLY A 50 -17.14 5.72 -7.87
CA GLY A 50 -17.54 4.39 -7.41
C GLY A 50 -17.51 4.25 -5.89
N ILE A 51 -16.49 4.83 -5.23
CA ILE A 51 -16.41 4.88 -3.76
C ILE A 51 -17.56 5.67 -3.11
N ASN A 52 -18.00 6.77 -3.72
CA ASN A 52 -19.03 7.63 -3.11
C ASN A 52 -20.47 7.26 -3.52
N GLU A 53 -20.65 6.72 -4.73
CA GLU A 53 -21.98 6.52 -5.33
C GLU A 53 -22.29 5.04 -5.59
N GLY A 54 -21.27 4.21 -5.81
CA GLY A 54 -21.44 2.79 -6.12
C GLY A 54 -22.09 2.02 -4.98
N ARG A 55 -22.67 0.86 -5.31
CA ARG A 55 -23.46 0.03 -4.38
C ARG A 55 -24.52 0.86 -3.65
N ARG A 56 -25.21 1.75 -4.38
CA ARG A 56 -26.25 2.65 -3.83
C ARG A 56 -25.73 3.53 -2.68
N GLY A 57 -24.50 4.01 -2.79
CA GLY A 57 -23.84 4.86 -1.79
C GLY A 57 -23.05 4.11 -0.69
N LEU A 58 -23.00 2.78 -0.70
CA LEU A 58 -22.11 2.01 0.19
C LEU A 58 -20.64 2.04 -0.28
N GLY A 59 -20.43 2.35 -1.55
CA GLY A 59 -19.13 2.40 -2.20
C GLY A 59 -18.70 1.06 -2.77
N SER A 60 -18.31 1.06 -4.04
CA SER A 60 -17.71 -0.09 -4.72
C SER A 60 -16.44 -0.56 -4.04
N LEU A 61 -16.18 -1.86 -4.04
CA LEU A 61 -14.92 -2.42 -3.54
C LEU A 61 -13.93 -2.57 -4.70
N TYR A 62 -12.80 -1.87 -4.65
CA TYR A 62 -11.71 -2.03 -5.62
C TYR A 62 -10.59 -2.85 -4.99
N VAL A 63 -10.47 -4.13 -5.36
CA VAL A 63 -9.42 -5.03 -4.88
C VAL A 63 -8.28 -5.02 -5.87
N TRP A 64 -7.07 -4.77 -5.39
CA TRP A 64 -5.89 -4.60 -6.23
C TRP A 64 -4.76 -5.53 -5.82
N ALA A 65 -4.09 -6.13 -6.79
CA ALA A 65 -2.81 -6.80 -6.54
C ALA A 65 -1.72 -5.76 -6.24
N SER A 66 -0.83 -6.04 -5.30
CA SER A 66 0.21 -5.08 -4.91
C SER A 66 1.36 -4.95 -5.92
N GLY A 67 1.58 -5.94 -6.80
CA GLY A 67 2.65 -5.91 -7.81
C GLY A 67 3.62 -7.10 -7.70
N ASP A 68 4.29 -7.43 -8.81
CA ASP A 68 5.16 -8.61 -8.96
C ASP A 68 6.66 -8.25 -9.18
N GLY A 69 7.06 -7.01 -8.85
CA GLY A 69 8.42 -6.47 -9.02
C GLY A 69 9.47 -6.96 -8.02
N GLY A 70 9.02 -7.66 -6.97
CA GLY A 70 9.86 -8.22 -5.91
C GLY A 70 10.63 -7.17 -5.12
N ALA A 71 11.73 -7.59 -4.50
CA ALA A 71 12.53 -6.75 -3.59
C ALA A 71 13.21 -5.52 -4.23
N ASN A 72 13.09 -5.33 -5.54
CA ASN A 72 13.66 -4.19 -6.25
C ASN A 72 12.64 -3.08 -6.54
N ASP A 73 11.35 -3.35 -6.35
CA ASP A 73 10.27 -2.38 -6.49
C ASP A 73 9.61 -2.07 -5.14
N ASP A 74 8.78 -1.03 -5.11
CA ASP A 74 8.00 -0.61 -3.94
C ASP A 74 6.63 -0.19 -4.42
N CYS A 75 5.60 -0.93 -4.01
CA CYS A 75 4.23 -0.72 -4.46
C CYS A 75 3.61 0.63 -4.05
N ASN A 76 4.28 1.45 -3.22
CA ASN A 76 3.91 2.88 -3.09
C ASN A 76 4.19 3.72 -4.34
N CYS A 77 4.94 3.17 -5.30
CA CYS A 77 5.25 3.81 -6.58
C CYS A 77 4.25 3.43 -7.68
N ASP A 78 3.37 2.47 -7.39
CA ASP A 78 2.13 2.24 -8.11
C ASP A 78 0.99 3.03 -7.46
N GLY A 79 0.51 4.07 -8.15
CA GLY A 79 -0.60 4.88 -7.65
C GLY A 79 -1.96 4.15 -7.58
N TYR A 80 -2.09 2.95 -8.17
CA TYR A 80 -3.27 2.09 -8.01
C TYR A 80 -3.20 1.30 -6.71
N ALA A 81 -2.12 0.52 -6.50
CA ALA A 81 -1.90 -0.22 -5.25
C ALA A 81 -1.70 0.71 -4.03
N ALA A 82 -1.19 1.92 -4.23
CA ALA A 82 -1.01 2.93 -3.17
C ALA A 82 -2.23 3.83 -2.93
N SER A 83 -3.33 3.63 -3.64
CA SER A 83 -4.55 4.42 -3.48
C SER A 83 -5.28 4.04 -2.19
N MET A 84 -5.73 5.02 -1.40
CA MET A 84 -6.62 4.75 -0.25
C MET A 84 -8.00 4.20 -0.66
N TRP A 85 -8.34 4.28 -1.94
CA TRP A 85 -9.61 3.80 -2.50
C TRP A 85 -9.56 2.34 -2.94
N THR A 86 -8.38 1.75 -2.96
CA THR A 86 -8.19 0.34 -3.32
C THR A 86 -7.84 -0.46 -2.06
N ILE A 87 -8.13 -1.75 -2.10
CA ILE A 87 -7.72 -2.72 -1.10
C ILE A 87 -6.56 -3.48 -1.71
N SER A 88 -5.33 -3.05 -1.40
CA SER A 88 -4.11 -3.66 -1.91
C SER A 88 -3.80 -4.97 -1.20
N ILE A 89 -3.67 -6.04 -1.99
CA ILE A 89 -3.50 -7.42 -1.57
C ILE A 89 -2.18 -7.95 -2.11
N ASN A 90 -1.33 -8.41 -1.20
CA ASN A 90 -0.08 -9.09 -1.53
C ASN A 90 -0.25 -10.62 -1.40
N SER A 91 0.83 -11.37 -1.60
CA SER A 91 0.78 -12.83 -1.50
C SER A 91 1.39 -13.36 -0.21
N ALA A 92 1.03 -14.59 0.11
CA ALA A 92 1.73 -15.47 1.02
C ALA A 92 1.77 -16.86 0.39
N ILE A 93 2.80 -17.63 0.71
CA ILE A 93 2.92 -19.01 0.21
C ILE A 93 2.50 -20.00 1.28
N ASN A 94 2.20 -21.24 0.88
CA ASN A 94 1.58 -22.24 1.77
C ASN A 94 2.39 -22.58 3.03
N ASP A 95 3.69 -22.31 3.06
CA ASP A 95 4.56 -22.52 4.24
C ASP A 95 4.76 -21.25 5.09
N GLY A 96 4.01 -20.19 4.80
CA GLY A 96 4.03 -18.92 5.52
C GLY A 96 5.11 -17.93 5.05
N ARG A 97 5.92 -18.26 4.04
CA ARG A 97 6.87 -17.28 3.50
C ARG A 97 6.18 -16.25 2.60
N THR A 98 6.85 -15.13 2.37
CA THR A 98 6.56 -14.20 1.27
C THR A 98 6.95 -14.86 -0.06
N ALA A 99 6.27 -14.51 -1.15
CA ALA A 99 6.67 -14.90 -2.49
C ALA A 99 7.83 -14.02 -2.98
N LEU A 100 8.67 -14.57 -3.87
CA LEU A 100 9.86 -13.87 -4.37
C LEU A 100 9.54 -12.61 -5.22
N TYR A 101 8.34 -12.55 -5.77
CA TYR A 101 7.85 -11.45 -6.58
C TYR A 101 7.09 -10.40 -5.76
N ASP A 102 6.79 -10.65 -4.48
CA ASP A 102 6.04 -9.71 -3.66
C ASP A 102 6.80 -8.38 -3.52
N GLU A 103 6.10 -7.29 -3.80
CA GLU A 103 6.57 -5.94 -3.50
C GLU A 103 6.25 -5.56 -2.06
N SER A 104 7.19 -4.89 -1.39
CA SER A 104 6.95 -4.36 -0.04
C SER A 104 6.46 -2.92 -0.13
N CYS A 105 5.37 -2.58 0.55
CA CYS A 105 4.99 -1.18 0.71
C CYS A 105 4.09 -0.98 1.94
N THR A 106 3.88 0.28 2.29
CA THR A 106 3.04 0.67 3.43
C THR A 106 1.56 0.77 3.10
N SER A 107 1.19 0.65 1.81
CA SER A 107 -0.19 0.69 1.35
C SER A 107 -0.88 -0.68 1.33
N THR A 108 -0.11 -1.78 1.33
CA THR A 108 -0.64 -3.14 1.42
C THR A 108 -1.48 -3.31 2.68
N LEU A 109 -2.72 -3.76 2.52
CA LEU A 109 -3.64 -3.93 3.65
C LEU A 109 -3.59 -5.36 4.20
N ALA A 110 -3.50 -6.36 3.34
CA ALA A 110 -3.47 -7.77 3.72
C ALA A 110 -2.83 -8.62 2.61
N SER A 111 -2.75 -9.93 2.85
CA SER A 111 -2.37 -10.93 1.86
C SER A 111 -3.43 -12.01 1.70
N THR A 112 -3.36 -12.74 0.58
CA THR A 112 -3.96 -14.07 0.45
C THR A 112 -2.93 -15.05 -0.11
N PHE A 113 -3.34 -16.27 -0.40
CA PHE A 113 -2.38 -17.27 -0.86
C PHE A 113 -2.10 -17.12 -2.35
N SER A 114 -0.86 -17.42 -2.71
CA SER A 114 -0.42 -17.62 -4.09
C SER A 114 0.78 -18.56 -4.07
N ASN A 115 1.49 -18.69 -5.18
CA ASN A 115 2.69 -19.52 -5.26
C ASN A 115 3.97 -18.74 -4.91
N GLY A 116 5.04 -19.44 -4.56
CA GLY A 116 6.32 -18.80 -4.22
C GLY A 116 7.31 -18.64 -5.37
N ARG A 117 6.86 -18.81 -6.63
CA ARG A 117 7.75 -19.01 -7.79
C ARG A 117 8.71 -20.21 -7.55
N SER A 118 8.15 -21.32 -7.05
CA SER A 118 8.89 -22.57 -6.81
C SER A 118 9.20 -23.32 -8.11
N ASP A 119 10.26 -24.13 -8.09
CA ASP A 119 10.61 -25.06 -9.19
C ASP A 119 9.53 -26.15 -9.43
N ASP A 120 8.55 -26.30 -8.52
CA ASP A 120 7.39 -27.15 -8.71
C ASP A 120 6.35 -26.49 -9.63
N PRO A 121 6.15 -26.99 -10.87
CA PRO A 121 5.19 -26.44 -11.82
C PRO A 121 3.73 -26.64 -11.41
N GLN A 122 3.44 -27.31 -10.29
CA GLN A 122 2.08 -27.60 -9.80
C GLN A 122 1.72 -26.82 -8.53
N ALA A 123 2.63 -25.98 -8.01
CA ALA A 123 2.42 -25.23 -6.77
C ALA A 123 1.66 -23.90 -6.97
N GLY A 124 0.95 -23.74 -8.10
CA GLY A 124 0.13 -22.56 -8.42
C GLY A 124 -1.27 -22.62 -7.82
N VAL A 125 -2.01 -21.52 -7.98
CA VAL A 125 -3.44 -21.45 -7.66
C VAL A 125 -4.21 -22.24 -8.73
N ALA A 126 -5.05 -23.18 -8.27
CA ALA A 126 -5.90 -23.99 -9.12
C ALA A 126 -7.12 -23.18 -9.58
N THR A 127 -7.31 -23.00 -10.89
CA THR A 127 -8.44 -22.22 -11.42
C THR A 127 -8.78 -22.63 -12.87
N THR A 128 -9.86 -22.07 -13.41
CA THR A 128 -10.24 -22.21 -14.82
C THR A 128 -9.28 -21.45 -15.74
N ASP A 129 -9.08 -21.96 -16.95
CA ASP A 129 -8.24 -21.36 -17.99
C ASP A 129 -9.03 -21.20 -19.31
N LEU A 130 -8.41 -20.54 -20.28
CA LEU A 130 -8.99 -20.31 -21.60
C LEU A 130 -9.38 -21.62 -22.29
N TYR A 131 -10.34 -21.52 -23.22
CA TYR A 131 -10.80 -22.65 -24.06
C TYR A 131 -11.43 -23.81 -23.29
N GLY A 132 -11.91 -23.57 -22.07
CA GLY A 132 -12.58 -24.60 -21.25
C GLY A 132 -11.61 -25.50 -20.50
N GLU A 133 -10.36 -25.07 -20.35
CA GLU A 133 -9.31 -25.81 -19.66
C GLU A 133 -9.24 -25.43 -18.17
N CYS A 134 -8.38 -26.13 -17.43
CA CYS A 134 -8.03 -25.82 -16.05
C CYS A 134 -6.52 -25.65 -15.91
N THR A 135 -6.09 -24.79 -15.00
CA THR A 135 -4.68 -24.57 -14.69
C THR A 135 -4.39 -24.77 -13.22
N LEU A 136 -3.20 -25.30 -12.93
CA LEU A 136 -2.61 -25.40 -11.58
C LEU A 136 -1.39 -24.48 -11.45
N LYS A 137 -1.28 -23.52 -12.36
CA LYS A 137 -0.09 -22.67 -12.57
C LYS A 137 -0.35 -21.19 -12.43
N HIS A 138 -1.58 -20.78 -12.10
CA HIS A 138 -1.87 -19.38 -11.86
C HIS A 138 -1.05 -18.89 -10.65
N SER A 139 -0.49 -17.70 -10.74
CA SER A 139 0.60 -17.23 -9.87
C SER A 139 0.67 -15.70 -9.85
N GLY A 140 1.54 -15.17 -8.99
CA GLY A 140 1.70 -13.73 -8.79
C GLY A 140 0.73 -13.20 -7.74
N THR A 141 0.92 -11.94 -7.36
CA THR A 141 -0.08 -11.15 -6.61
C THR A 141 -1.38 -11.03 -7.40
N SER A 142 -1.31 -11.19 -8.72
CA SER A 142 -2.46 -11.33 -9.63
C SER A 142 -3.39 -12.50 -9.30
N ALA A 143 -2.88 -13.57 -8.66
CA ALA A 143 -3.71 -14.68 -8.19
C ALA A 143 -4.28 -14.43 -6.77
N ALA A 144 -3.62 -13.58 -5.98
CA ALA A 144 -4.03 -13.23 -4.62
C ALA A 144 -5.24 -12.27 -4.61
N ALA A 145 -5.23 -11.22 -5.43
CA ALA A 145 -6.32 -10.25 -5.46
C ALA A 145 -7.72 -10.84 -5.78
N PRO A 146 -7.87 -11.82 -6.70
CA PRO A 146 -9.14 -12.52 -6.91
C PRO A 146 -9.60 -13.37 -5.72
N GLU A 147 -8.67 -14.00 -4.98
CA GLU A 147 -9.02 -14.73 -3.75
C GLU A 147 -9.61 -13.77 -2.70
N ALA A 148 -8.98 -12.61 -2.51
CA ALA A 148 -9.49 -11.57 -1.61
C ALA A 148 -10.87 -11.06 -2.05
N ALA A 149 -11.08 -10.83 -3.35
CA ALA A 149 -12.38 -10.47 -3.88
C ALA A 149 -13.46 -11.53 -3.59
N GLY A 150 -13.10 -12.82 -3.68
CA GLY A 150 -13.97 -13.93 -3.29
C GLY A 150 -14.32 -13.91 -1.79
N VAL A 151 -13.34 -13.68 -0.92
CA VAL A 151 -13.58 -13.52 0.53
C VAL A 151 -14.50 -12.34 0.81
N PHE A 152 -14.28 -11.19 0.16
CA PHE A 152 -15.13 -10.01 0.32
C PHE A 152 -16.56 -10.25 -0.19
N ALA A 153 -16.74 -11.08 -1.23
CA ALA A 153 -18.08 -11.48 -1.67
C ALA A 153 -18.85 -12.24 -0.58
N LEU A 154 -18.19 -13.17 0.13
CA LEU A 154 -18.78 -13.89 1.27
C LEU A 154 -19.13 -12.93 2.42
N VAL A 155 -18.27 -11.95 2.68
CA VAL A 155 -18.48 -10.91 3.69
C VAL A 155 -19.68 -10.04 3.36
N LEU A 156 -19.81 -9.59 2.10
CA LEU A 156 -20.96 -8.82 1.64
C LEU A 156 -22.25 -9.65 1.60
N GLU A 157 -22.17 -10.96 1.35
CA GLU A 157 -23.32 -11.86 1.48
C GLU A 157 -23.81 -11.91 2.93
N ALA A 158 -22.88 -12.00 3.89
CA ALA A 158 -23.21 -12.01 5.32
C ALA A 158 -23.78 -10.68 5.81
N ASN A 159 -23.31 -9.55 5.26
CA ASN A 159 -23.85 -8.22 5.55
C ASN A 159 -23.74 -7.28 4.34
N ARG A 160 -24.86 -7.12 3.63
CA ARG A 160 -24.95 -6.27 2.43
C ARG A 160 -24.87 -4.77 2.72
N GLN A 161 -24.96 -4.36 3.99
CA GLN A 161 -24.91 -2.95 4.40
C GLN A 161 -23.48 -2.46 4.70
N LEU A 162 -22.47 -3.31 4.55
CA LEU A 162 -21.08 -2.91 4.72
C LEU A 162 -20.66 -1.92 3.63
N THR A 163 -20.11 -0.80 4.07
CA THR A 163 -19.44 0.19 3.21
C THR A 163 -18.05 -0.28 2.80
N TRP A 164 -17.46 0.37 1.80
CA TRP A 164 -16.08 0.09 1.40
C TRP A 164 -15.06 0.22 2.54
N ARG A 165 -15.26 1.17 3.46
CA ARG A 165 -14.44 1.32 4.68
C ARG A 165 -14.67 0.20 5.67
N ASP A 166 -15.92 -0.21 5.86
CA ASP A 166 -16.22 -1.31 6.79
C ASP A 166 -15.46 -2.57 6.39
N VAL A 167 -15.36 -2.87 5.09
CA VAL A 167 -14.59 -4.03 4.59
C VAL A 167 -13.09 -3.88 4.81
N GLN A 168 -12.52 -2.68 4.64
CA GLN A 168 -11.11 -2.42 4.99
C GLN A 168 -10.86 -2.60 6.50
N HIS A 169 -11.74 -2.07 7.36
CA HIS A 169 -11.62 -2.26 8.81
C HIS A 169 -11.76 -3.72 9.23
N LEU A 170 -12.71 -4.47 8.66
CA LEU A 170 -12.83 -5.91 8.89
C LEU A 170 -11.54 -6.61 8.51
N THR A 171 -10.98 -6.30 7.32
CA THR A 171 -9.69 -6.85 6.87
C THR A 171 -8.60 -6.63 7.91
N VAL A 172 -8.41 -5.40 8.38
CA VAL A 172 -7.40 -5.05 9.38
C VAL A 172 -7.58 -5.80 10.70
N LEU A 173 -8.81 -5.96 11.17
CA LEU A 173 -9.11 -6.56 12.47
C LEU A 173 -9.05 -8.09 12.48
N THR A 174 -9.33 -8.73 11.35
CA THR A 174 -9.47 -10.19 11.28
C THR A 174 -8.31 -10.89 10.58
N ALA A 175 -7.49 -10.15 9.82
CA ALA A 175 -6.32 -10.72 9.16
C ALA A 175 -5.40 -11.42 10.18
N LYS A 176 -4.77 -12.52 9.74
CA LYS A 176 -3.96 -13.38 10.59
C LYS A 176 -2.52 -13.37 10.14
N ARG A 177 -1.64 -13.03 11.08
CA ARG A 177 -0.20 -13.24 10.93
C ARG A 177 0.22 -14.71 10.86
N ASN A 178 -0.59 -15.66 11.35
CA ASN A 178 -0.20 -17.03 11.68
C ASN A 178 0.91 -17.64 10.80
N GLN A 179 2.09 -17.84 11.42
CA GLN A 179 3.29 -18.44 10.80
C GLN A 179 3.85 -17.69 9.58
N LEU A 180 3.41 -16.44 9.32
CA LEU A 180 3.94 -15.61 8.25
C LEU A 180 5.31 -15.04 8.63
N PHE A 181 6.29 -15.21 7.74
CA PHE A 181 7.63 -14.66 7.93
C PHE A 181 8.31 -14.29 6.62
N ASP A 182 9.09 -13.21 6.67
CA ASP A 182 10.06 -12.88 5.64
C ASP A 182 11.34 -13.73 5.86
N PRO A 183 11.69 -14.66 4.95
CA PRO A 183 12.87 -15.50 5.09
C PRO A 183 14.17 -14.68 5.05
N THR A 184 14.15 -13.48 4.47
CA THR A 184 15.30 -12.57 4.41
C THR A 184 15.45 -11.72 5.67
N LYS A 185 14.43 -11.69 6.54
CA LYS A 185 14.36 -10.89 7.78
C LYS A 185 14.58 -9.39 7.56
N GLN A 186 14.25 -8.88 6.38
CA GLN A 186 14.33 -7.45 6.05
C GLN A 186 13.09 -6.69 6.49
N HIS A 187 11.94 -7.37 6.54
CA HIS A 187 10.64 -6.83 6.95
C HIS A 187 10.15 -7.56 8.19
N LEU A 188 10.34 -6.93 9.35
CA LEU A 188 9.89 -7.48 10.62
C LEU A 188 8.44 -7.10 10.87
N TRP A 189 7.75 -7.92 11.66
CA TRP A 189 6.45 -7.57 12.20
C TRP A 189 6.58 -6.46 13.24
N HIS A 190 5.68 -5.50 13.19
CA HIS A 190 5.62 -4.36 14.09
C HIS A 190 4.23 -4.26 14.71
N ILE A 191 4.16 -3.74 15.94
CA ILE A 191 2.90 -3.39 16.60
C ILE A 191 2.77 -1.87 16.55
N ASN A 192 1.65 -1.39 16.04
CA ASN A 192 1.35 0.03 15.93
C ASN A 192 0.83 0.61 17.25
N GLY A 193 0.61 1.92 17.32
CA GLY A 193 0.14 2.61 18.53
C GLY A 193 -1.26 2.19 19.02
N ALA A 194 -2.05 1.52 18.17
CA ALA A 194 -3.35 0.95 18.50
C ALA A 194 -3.29 -0.54 18.90
N GLY A 195 -2.09 -1.14 18.93
CA GLY A 195 -1.90 -2.55 19.27
C GLY A 195 -2.11 -3.52 18.10
N LEU A 196 -2.19 -3.03 16.86
CA LEU A 196 -2.36 -3.87 15.67
C LEU A 196 -1.00 -4.30 15.12
N GLU A 197 -0.86 -5.59 14.81
CA GLU A 197 0.33 -6.15 14.18
C GLU A 197 0.30 -5.94 12.66
N PHE A 198 1.39 -5.46 12.08
CA PHE A 198 1.52 -5.27 10.63
C PHE A 198 2.93 -5.62 10.11
N ASN A 199 3.04 -5.79 8.80
CA ASN A 199 4.27 -6.04 8.07
C ASN A 199 4.18 -5.45 6.64
N HIS A 200 5.24 -4.83 6.13
CA HIS A 200 5.25 -4.23 4.78
C HIS A 200 5.01 -5.22 3.63
N LEU A 201 5.26 -6.51 3.82
CA LEU A 201 4.98 -7.54 2.82
C LEU A 201 3.57 -8.11 3.01
N PHE A 202 3.14 -8.33 4.25
CA PHE A 202 1.88 -9.04 4.52
C PHE A 202 0.69 -8.14 4.89
N GLY A 203 0.88 -6.82 4.95
CA GLY A 203 -0.07 -5.90 5.58
C GLY A 203 -0.37 -6.34 7.02
N TYR A 204 -1.65 -6.46 7.36
CA TYR A 204 -2.11 -6.98 8.66
C TYR A 204 -2.11 -8.51 8.76
N GLY A 205 -1.76 -9.22 7.67
CA GLY A 205 -1.70 -10.68 7.60
C GLY A 205 -2.57 -11.26 6.49
N VAL A 206 -2.74 -12.59 6.51
CA VAL A 206 -3.58 -13.29 5.53
C VAL A 206 -5.06 -13.16 5.90
N LEU A 207 -5.93 -12.97 4.91
CA LEU A 207 -7.38 -12.91 5.13
C LEU A 207 -7.92 -14.22 5.74
N ASP A 208 -8.77 -14.09 6.75
CA ASP A 208 -9.51 -15.21 7.35
C ASP A 208 -11.00 -15.05 7.02
N ALA A 209 -11.47 -15.80 6.03
CA ALA A 209 -12.85 -15.70 5.56
C ALA A 209 -13.87 -16.03 6.66
N GLY A 210 -13.55 -16.98 7.56
CA GLY A 210 -14.44 -17.38 8.64
C GLY A 210 -14.60 -16.28 9.66
N ASP A 211 -13.48 -15.73 10.14
CA ASP A 211 -13.47 -14.63 11.10
C ASP A 211 -14.09 -13.36 10.48
N MET A 212 -13.78 -13.03 9.23
CA MET A 212 -14.37 -11.88 8.53
C MET A 212 -15.90 -11.99 8.45
N VAL A 213 -16.42 -13.14 8.00
CA VAL A 213 -17.87 -13.37 7.90
C VAL A 213 -18.54 -13.36 9.27
N GLN A 214 -17.88 -13.89 10.30
CA GLN A 214 -18.41 -13.88 11.67
C GLN A 214 -18.54 -12.45 12.21
N HIS A 215 -17.53 -11.60 12.00
CA HIS A 215 -17.57 -10.20 12.42
C HIS A 215 -18.58 -9.40 11.59
N ALA A 216 -18.64 -9.63 10.27
CA ALA A 216 -19.56 -8.96 9.36
C ALA A 216 -21.03 -9.06 9.78
N LYS A 217 -21.47 -10.22 10.26
CA LYS A 217 -22.87 -10.48 10.68
C LYS A 217 -23.37 -9.53 11.77
N ASN A 218 -22.48 -9.08 12.66
CA ASN A 218 -22.81 -8.21 13.78
C ASN A 218 -22.19 -6.82 13.64
N TRP A 219 -21.54 -6.54 12.51
CA TRP A 219 -20.84 -5.29 12.28
C TRP A 219 -21.81 -4.12 12.18
N LYS A 220 -21.53 -3.08 12.95
CA LYS A 220 -22.25 -1.80 12.87
C LYS A 220 -21.47 -0.84 11.98
N SER A 221 -22.13 -0.06 11.15
CA SER A 221 -21.43 0.87 10.26
C SER A 221 -20.53 1.83 11.04
N LEU A 222 -19.34 2.09 10.48
CA LEU A 222 -18.38 3.04 11.03
C LEU A 222 -18.93 4.47 11.06
N PRO A 223 -18.38 5.35 11.94
CA PRO A 223 -18.63 6.78 11.86
C PRO A 223 -18.22 7.37 10.51
N ASP A 224 -18.73 8.57 10.22
CA ASP A 224 -18.38 9.34 9.02
C ASP A 224 -16.86 9.51 8.87
N ARG A 225 -16.39 9.46 7.62
CA ARG A 225 -14.99 9.69 7.26
C ARG A 225 -14.72 11.18 7.15
N TYR A 226 -13.62 11.61 7.74
CA TYR A 226 -13.07 12.96 7.64
C TYR A 226 -11.68 12.93 7.00
N HIS A 227 -11.23 14.08 6.50
CA HIS A 227 -9.87 14.26 6.03
C HIS A 227 -9.33 15.59 6.54
N CYS A 228 -8.17 15.54 7.20
CA CYS A 228 -7.51 16.71 7.75
C CYS A 228 -6.25 17.02 6.94
N ALA A 229 -6.14 18.23 6.41
CA ALA A 229 -4.88 18.78 5.92
C ALA A 229 -4.00 19.15 7.14
N ALA A 230 -3.26 18.15 7.63
CA ALA A 230 -2.64 18.16 8.95
C ALA A 230 -1.37 19.02 9.06
N GLY A 231 -0.87 19.53 7.94
CA GLY A 231 0.22 20.49 7.89
C GLY A 231 0.98 20.42 6.58
N ASN A 232 1.78 21.44 6.30
CA ASN A 232 2.67 21.47 5.15
C ASN A 232 4.02 22.11 5.48
N ILE A 233 5.05 21.69 4.74
CA ILE A 233 6.38 22.30 4.72
C ILE A 233 6.70 22.55 3.26
N THR A 234 6.74 23.82 2.86
CA THR A 234 7.09 24.27 1.51
C THR A 234 8.40 25.05 1.57
N GLU A 235 9.51 24.34 1.68
CA GLU A 235 10.83 24.94 1.78
C GLU A 235 11.84 24.11 1.00
N LYS A 236 12.65 24.78 0.18
CA LYS A 236 13.76 24.13 -0.50
C LYS A 236 14.85 23.79 0.52
N ARG A 237 15.13 22.49 0.71
CA ARG A 237 16.22 22.01 1.57
C ARG A 237 17.10 21.01 0.83
N PRO A 238 18.43 21.13 0.86
CA PRO A 238 19.30 20.12 0.29
C PRO A 238 19.17 18.81 1.08
N ILE A 239 19.13 17.68 0.38
CA ILE A 239 19.19 16.36 1.00
C ILE A 239 20.67 16.09 1.30
N PRO A 240 21.07 15.85 2.57
CA PRO A 240 22.46 15.57 2.92
C PRO A 240 23.00 14.35 2.17
N GLU A 241 24.20 14.47 1.59
CA GLU A 241 24.90 13.32 0.99
C GLU A 241 25.17 12.21 2.01
N LYS A 242 25.40 12.58 3.27
CA LYS A 242 25.52 11.67 4.41
C LYS A 242 24.56 12.09 5.51
N GLY A 243 23.90 11.10 6.11
CA GLY A 243 22.88 11.30 7.14
C GLY A 243 21.46 11.44 6.57
N THR A 244 20.59 12.10 7.33
CA THR A 244 19.15 12.15 7.07
C THR A 244 18.63 13.58 7.25
N LEU A 245 17.94 14.09 6.24
CA LEU A 245 17.11 15.29 6.36
C LEU A 245 15.87 14.93 7.18
N LYS A 246 15.71 15.53 8.36
CA LYS A 246 14.52 15.35 9.20
C LYS A 246 13.63 16.60 9.12
N LEU A 247 12.35 16.37 8.85
CA LEU A 247 11.32 17.39 8.79
C LEU A 247 10.21 16.98 9.75
N THR A 248 9.61 17.94 10.43
CA THR A 248 8.64 17.64 11.49
C THR A 248 7.40 18.52 11.36
N ILE A 249 6.24 17.89 11.38
CA ILE A 249 4.93 18.55 11.44
C ILE A 249 4.28 18.18 12.78
N ASN A 250 4.00 19.19 13.60
CA ASN A 250 3.19 19.02 14.79
C ASN A 250 1.74 19.36 14.42
N THR A 251 0.84 18.39 14.54
CA THR A 251 -0.56 18.54 14.14
C THR A 251 -1.49 18.27 15.32
N ASP A 252 -2.53 19.08 15.43
CA ASP A 252 -3.68 18.82 16.28
C ASP A 252 -4.77 18.03 15.54
N ALA A 253 -4.49 17.54 14.33
CA ALA A 253 -5.40 16.78 13.49
C ALA A 253 -6.74 17.51 13.23
N CYS A 254 -6.66 18.82 13.00
CA CYS A 254 -7.80 19.69 12.68
C CYS A 254 -8.84 19.74 13.82
N LYS A 255 -8.37 19.68 15.07
CA LYS A 255 -9.20 19.70 16.28
C LYS A 255 -10.21 20.84 16.29
N ASN A 256 -11.44 20.56 16.71
CA ASN A 256 -12.55 21.52 16.79
C ASN A 256 -12.98 22.11 15.44
N THR A 257 -12.62 21.48 14.32
CA THR A 257 -13.12 21.85 12.99
C THR A 257 -14.09 20.80 12.45
N LYS A 258 -14.70 21.08 11.28
CA LYS A 258 -15.53 20.13 10.55
C LYS A 258 -14.75 18.94 9.97
N ASP A 259 -13.42 19.07 9.88
CA ASP A 259 -12.51 18.13 9.24
C ASP A 259 -11.64 17.39 10.29
N GLU A 260 -12.06 17.41 11.56
CA GLU A 260 -11.36 16.79 12.69
C GLU A 260 -11.23 15.27 12.53
N VAL A 261 -10.01 14.77 12.64
CA VAL A 261 -9.68 13.34 12.63
C VAL A 261 -9.01 13.00 13.95
N ASN A 262 -9.56 12.06 14.72
CA ASN A 262 -8.96 11.60 15.97
C ASN A 262 -8.37 10.18 15.84
N TYR A 263 -8.97 9.32 15.03
CA TYR A 263 -8.55 7.94 14.81
C TYR A 263 -8.25 7.72 13.34
N LEU A 264 -7.06 7.21 13.04
CA LEU A 264 -6.55 7.09 11.67
C LEU A 264 -7.11 5.88 10.92
N GLU A 265 -7.25 6.03 9.61
CA GLU A 265 -7.46 4.96 8.63
C GLU A 265 -6.29 4.97 7.64
N HIS A 266 -6.21 6.00 6.80
CA HIS A 266 -5.14 6.18 5.83
C HIS A 266 -4.37 7.47 6.13
N VAL A 267 -3.06 7.44 5.88
CA VAL A 267 -2.21 8.62 5.97
C VAL A 267 -1.49 8.82 4.64
N GLN A 268 -1.58 10.04 4.09
CA GLN A 268 -0.89 10.41 2.86
C GLN A 268 0.17 11.47 3.12
N ALA A 269 1.36 11.26 2.56
CA ALA A 269 2.43 12.24 2.50
C ALA A 269 2.68 12.62 1.04
N PHE A 270 2.18 13.80 0.65
CA PHE A 270 2.43 14.37 -0.67
C PHE A 270 3.82 14.99 -0.69
N ILE A 271 4.75 14.38 -1.43
CA ILE A 271 6.15 14.78 -1.41
C ILE A 271 6.60 15.28 -2.79
N THR A 272 7.28 16.43 -2.78
CA THR A 272 8.03 16.94 -3.93
C THR A 272 9.51 16.99 -3.58
N LEU A 273 10.32 16.20 -4.28
CA LEU A 273 11.77 16.21 -4.19
C LEU A 273 12.39 15.96 -5.56
N ARG A 274 13.64 16.39 -5.74
CA ARG A 274 14.46 16.04 -6.90
C ARG A 274 15.69 15.29 -6.41
N SER A 275 16.10 14.28 -7.16
CA SER A 275 17.31 13.51 -6.91
C SER A 275 18.01 13.27 -8.23
N SER A 276 19.34 13.27 -8.22
CA SER A 276 20.16 12.84 -9.35
C SER A 276 20.09 11.33 -9.58
N ARG A 277 19.53 10.58 -8.63
CA ARG A 277 19.19 9.16 -8.75
C ARG A 277 18.03 8.82 -7.82
N ARG A 278 16.82 8.76 -8.34
CA ARG A 278 15.61 8.53 -7.53
C ARG A 278 15.65 7.22 -6.75
N GLY A 279 16.19 6.15 -7.32
CA GLY A 279 16.30 4.85 -6.66
C GLY A 279 17.19 4.81 -5.40
N ASN A 280 18.09 5.78 -5.26
CA ASN A 280 18.93 5.93 -4.07
C ASN A 280 18.26 6.76 -2.97
N THR A 281 17.15 7.44 -3.27
CA THR A 281 16.41 8.22 -2.28
C THR A 281 15.54 7.30 -1.43
N VAL A 282 15.65 7.44 -0.12
CA VAL A 282 14.81 6.72 0.84
C VAL A 282 13.99 7.73 1.62
N VAL A 283 12.70 7.43 1.77
CA VAL A 283 11.72 8.33 2.39
C VAL A 283 11.01 7.57 3.50
N PHE A 284 11.23 7.98 4.75
CA PHE A 284 10.61 7.37 5.91
C PHE A 284 9.66 8.35 6.61
N LEU A 285 8.42 7.94 6.83
CA LEU A 285 7.47 8.67 7.66
C LEU A 285 7.38 7.98 9.02
N THR A 286 7.80 8.65 10.09
CA THR A 286 7.63 8.16 11.46
C THR A 286 6.22 8.50 11.95
N SER A 287 5.31 7.53 11.76
CA SER A 287 4.13 7.21 12.58
C SER A 287 3.19 6.17 11.90
N PRO A 288 3.58 4.94 11.51
CA PRO A 288 4.88 4.26 11.42
C PRO A 288 5.34 3.89 9.98
N LEU A 289 6.67 3.86 9.79
CA LEU A 289 7.55 3.12 8.84
C LEU A 289 6.95 2.85 7.43
N GLY A 290 7.31 3.48 6.30
CA GLY A 290 8.62 3.83 5.72
C GLY A 290 8.74 3.29 4.27
N THR A 291 9.04 4.12 3.26
CA THR A 291 9.30 3.72 1.85
C THR A 291 10.79 3.38 1.68
N ARG A 292 11.14 2.30 0.97
CA ARG A 292 12.52 1.80 0.88
C ARG A 292 13.17 2.05 -0.49
N ARG A 293 14.48 1.77 -0.54
CA ARG A 293 15.35 1.90 -1.72
C ARG A 293 14.85 1.06 -2.89
N ARG A 294 14.91 1.63 -4.10
CA ARG A 294 14.65 0.96 -5.38
C ARG A 294 15.92 0.91 -6.23
N PRO A 295 16.76 -0.12 -6.09
CA PRO A 295 18.13 -0.12 -6.60
C PRO A 295 18.24 -0.02 -8.13
N LEU A 296 17.19 -0.40 -8.87
CA LEU A 296 17.13 -0.38 -10.33
C LEU A 296 16.75 0.98 -10.91
N ASP A 297 16.17 1.88 -10.11
CA ASP A 297 15.76 3.22 -10.53
C ASP A 297 16.98 4.16 -10.63
N ASP A 298 17.48 4.31 -11.85
CA ASP A 298 18.57 5.22 -12.20
C ASP A 298 18.10 6.55 -12.80
N ASP A 299 16.82 6.92 -12.61
CA ASP A 299 16.29 8.19 -13.09
C ASP A 299 17.08 9.36 -12.49
N SER A 300 17.79 10.06 -13.38
CA SER A 300 18.65 11.21 -13.09
C SER A 300 17.99 12.54 -13.45
N THR A 301 16.73 12.50 -13.90
CA THR A 301 15.99 13.66 -14.42
C THR A 301 14.74 14.00 -13.59
N LYS A 302 14.17 13.03 -12.87
CA LYS A 302 12.92 13.21 -12.09
C LYS A 302 13.06 12.59 -10.70
N GLY A 303 12.66 13.34 -9.68
CA GLY A 303 12.40 12.79 -8.35
C GLY A 303 10.92 12.45 -8.18
N PHE A 304 10.32 12.91 -7.08
CA PHE A 304 8.88 12.84 -6.85
C PHE A 304 8.28 14.23 -7.01
N TYR A 305 7.10 14.33 -7.62
CA TYR A 305 6.38 15.60 -7.74
C TYR A 305 4.97 15.42 -7.22
N LYS A 306 4.70 16.02 -6.05
CA LYS A 306 3.42 15.86 -5.32
C LYS A 306 2.95 14.41 -5.25
N TRP A 307 3.90 13.47 -5.10
CA TRP A 307 3.60 12.05 -5.11
C TRP A 307 2.93 11.66 -3.78
N PRO A 308 1.75 11.02 -3.79
CA PRO A 308 0.98 10.73 -2.59
C PRO A 308 1.40 9.39 -1.97
N PHE A 309 2.55 9.33 -1.30
CA PHE A 309 2.92 8.13 -0.52
C PHE A 309 1.85 7.85 0.53
N MET A 310 1.43 6.59 0.67
CA MET A 310 0.32 6.22 1.54
C MET A 310 0.73 5.15 2.54
N THR A 311 0.27 5.25 3.79
CA THR A 311 0.44 4.19 4.79
C THR A 311 -0.89 3.82 5.45
N THR A 312 -1.11 2.52 5.59
CA THR A 312 -2.18 1.92 6.40
C THR A 312 -1.68 1.56 7.79
N HIS A 313 -0.36 1.48 8.02
CA HIS A 313 0.22 0.94 9.26
C HIS A 313 -0.14 1.72 10.54
N ALA A 314 -0.59 2.96 10.41
CA ALA A 314 -1.07 3.80 11.50
C ALA A 314 -2.56 3.56 11.85
N TRP A 315 -3.20 2.53 11.29
CA TRP A 315 -4.62 2.29 11.43
C TRP A 315 -5.06 2.28 12.91
N ALA A 316 -6.17 2.96 13.18
CA ALA A 316 -6.76 3.17 14.51
C ALA A 316 -5.90 3.92 15.53
N GLU A 317 -4.69 4.40 15.19
CA GLU A 317 -3.90 5.25 16.08
C GLU A 317 -4.54 6.64 16.29
N GLN A 318 -4.12 7.31 17.36
CA GLN A 318 -4.46 8.72 17.59
C GLN A 318 -3.77 9.61 16.55
N ALA A 319 -4.55 10.46 15.87
CA ALA A 319 -4.04 11.31 14.79
C ALA A 319 -3.19 12.50 15.27
N GLN A 320 -3.42 12.96 16.51
CA GLN A 320 -2.75 14.11 17.10
C GLN A 320 -1.32 13.77 17.51
N GLY A 321 -0.37 14.63 17.19
CA GLY A 321 1.00 14.47 17.61
C GLY A 321 2.02 14.99 16.61
N THR A 322 3.23 14.44 16.73
CA THR A 322 4.39 14.83 15.95
C THR A 322 4.66 13.81 14.86
N TRP A 323 4.52 14.24 13.60
CA TRP A 323 4.87 13.46 12.43
C TRP A 323 6.26 13.88 11.96
N THR A 324 7.14 12.90 11.71
CA THR A 324 8.49 13.17 11.21
C THR A 324 8.71 12.51 9.85
N LEU A 325 9.10 13.30 8.86
CA LEU A 325 9.55 12.83 7.56
C LEU A 325 11.09 12.84 7.53
N GLU A 326 11.66 11.70 7.20
CA GLU A 326 13.08 11.47 7.07
C GLU A 326 13.40 11.17 5.60
N VAL A 327 14.26 11.99 5.00
CA VAL A 327 14.73 11.81 3.62
C VAL A 327 16.24 11.63 3.65
N SER A 328 16.72 10.54 3.07
CA SER A 328 18.15 10.23 3.00
C SER A 328 18.54 9.62 1.66
N PHE A 329 19.83 9.58 1.38
CA PHE A 329 20.38 8.72 0.35
C PHE A 329 20.92 7.44 0.98
N ASP A 330 20.57 6.29 0.41
CA ASP A 330 21.18 5.01 0.78
C ASP A 330 22.56 4.88 0.13
N ASN A 331 23.54 5.59 0.72
CA ASN A 331 24.95 5.46 0.40
C ASN A 331 25.54 4.37 1.31
N GLU A 332 26.34 3.44 0.74
CA GLU A 332 26.85 2.22 1.40
C GLU A 332 27.55 2.43 2.76
N ASP A 333 27.90 3.67 3.11
CA ASP A 333 28.52 4.07 4.39
C ASP A 333 27.55 4.14 5.60
N ASN A 334 26.22 4.21 5.40
CA ASN A 334 25.25 4.25 6.51
C ASN A 334 24.92 2.83 7.01
N SER A 335 25.95 2.10 7.44
CA SER A 335 25.87 0.70 7.85
C SER A 335 25.16 0.50 9.20
N ASN A 336 23.89 0.10 9.11
CA ASN A 336 23.27 -0.85 10.04
C ASN A 336 22.69 -2.08 9.30
N ALA A 337 23.13 -2.33 8.06
CA ALA A 337 22.74 -3.51 7.30
C ALA A 337 23.58 -4.75 7.70
N PRO A 338 22.98 -5.93 7.93
CA PRO A 338 23.72 -7.15 8.28
C PRO A 338 24.74 -7.56 7.22
N LEU A 339 25.85 -8.13 7.68
CA LEU A 339 27.06 -8.56 6.97
C LEU A 339 26.87 -9.53 5.77
N SER A 340 25.65 -9.97 5.44
CA SER A 340 25.40 -10.91 4.34
C SER A 340 25.41 -10.27 2.94
N LYS A 341 25.36 -8.94 2.83
CA LYS A 341 25.30 -8.23 1.53
C LYS A 341 26.64 -8.02 0.83
N GLN A 342 27.78 -8.33 1.45
CA GLN A 342 29.10 -8.02 0.88
C GLN A 342 29.66 -9.06 -0.11
N GLN A 343 29.13 -10.30 -0.16
CA GLN A 343 29.81 -11.39 -0.84
C GLN A 343 29.42 -11.63 -2.31
N ASN A 344 28.32 -11.07 -2.82
CA ASN A 344 27.78 -11.41 -4.15
C ASN A 344 27.62 -10.22 -5.11
N ARG A 345 28.58 -9.29 -5.20
CA ARG A 345 28.53 -8.22 -6.21
C ARG A 345 29.67 -8.27 -7.21
N THR A 346 29.32 -8.12 -8.48
CA THR A 346 30.27 -8.09 -9.59
C THR A 346 30.98 -6.73 -9.63
N LYS A 347 32.15 -6.69 -10.27
CA LYS A 347 32.99 -5.48 -10.39
C LYS A 347 32.25 -4.28 -11.02
N TYR A 348 31.25 -4.55 -11.86
CA TYR A 348 30.41 -3.55 -12.52
C TYR A 348 29.48 -2.79 -11.55
N ASP A 349 29.00 -3.44 -10.49
CA ASP A 349 28.15 -2.81 -9.47
C ASP A 349 28.93 -1.84 -8.57
N ARG A 350 30.25 -2.06 -8.42
CA ARG A 350 31.13 -1.21 -7.60
C ARG A 350 31.44 0.13 -8.28
N GLU A 351 31.65 0.13 -9.61
CA GLU A 351 32.08 1.34 -10.35
C GLU A 351 30.95 2.38 -10.53
N LYS A 352 29.66 1.98 -10.55
CA LYS A 352 28.53 2.93 -10.63
C LYS A 352 28.14 3.56 -9.29
N SER A 353 28.65 3.04 -8.17
CA SER A 353 28.43 3.58 -6.82
C SER A 353 29.23 4.87 -6.53
N GLU A 354 30.14 5.27 -7.43
CA GLU A 354 31.06 6.40 -7.25
C GLU A 354 30.48 7.76 -7.71
N THR A 355 29.23 7.81 -8.19
CA THR A 355 28.57 9.09 -8.49
C THR A 355 27.89 9.64 -7.24
N LEU A 356 28.36 10.79 -6.75
CA LEU A 356 27.77 11.52 -5.63
C LEU A 356 26.29 11.77 -5.92
N THR A 357 25.42 11.10 -5.16
CA THR A 357 23.96 11.31 -5.28
C THR A 357 23.63 12.64 -4.61
N THR A 358 22.99 13.55 -5.35
CA THR A 358 22.59 14.87 -4.88
C THR A 358 21.09 15.04 -5.06
N GLY A 359 20.47 15.90 -4.24
CA GLY A 359 19.05 16.16 -4.37
C GLY A 359 18.56 17.28 -3.48
N ASP A 360 17.39 17.80 -3.82
CA ASP A 360 16.72 18.90 -3.15
C ASP A 360 15.30 18.44 -2.79
N PHE A 361 14.94 18.59 -1.52
CA PHE A 361 13.57 18.52 -1.06
C PHE A 361 12.88 19.87 -1.27
N PHE A 362 11.59 19.88 -1.62
CA PHE A 362 10.83 21.11 -1.88
C PHE A 362 9.53 21.21 -1.08
N GLU A 363 8.78 20.12 -0.97
CA GLU A 363 7.44 20.14 -0.39
C GLU A 363 7.09 18.82 0.29
N TRP A 364 6.47 18.92 1.46
CA TRP A 364 5.76 17.82 2.12
C TRP A 364 4.43 18.37 2.63
N SER A 365 3.33 17.77 2.20
CA SER A 365 2.00 17.98 2.80
C SER A 365 1.51 16.68 3.43
N LEU A 366 1.08 16.76 4.69
CA LEU A 366 0.53 15.63 5.44
C LEU A 366 -1.00 15.71 5.39
N VAL A 367 -1.64 14.61 4.97
CA VAL A 367 -3.09 14.46 4.98
C VAL A 367 -3.46 13.22 5.78
N LEU A 368 -4.34 13.40 6.77
CA LEU A 368 -4.82 12.34 7.64
C LEU A 368 -6.26 12.02 7.28
N HIS A 369 -6.59 10.74 7.12
CA HIS A 369 -7.95 10.26 6.90
C HIS A 369 -8.38 9.38 8.06
N GLY A 370 -9.64 9.50 8.45
CA GLY A 370 -10.21 8.62 9.46
C GLY A 370 -11.45 9.18 10.11
N THR A 371 -11.66 8.89 11.39
CA THR A 371 -12.89 9.24 12.12
C THR A 371 -12.63 10.19 13.28
N LYS A 372 -13.62 11.03 13.57
CA LYS A 372 -13.64 11.87 14.79
C LYS A 372 -13.94 11.05 16.04
N ILE A 373 -14.80 10.04 15.92
CA ILE A 373 -15.25 9.16 17.01
C ILE A 373 -14.50 7.82 16.87
N ALA A 374 -14.20 7.16 17.99
CA ALA A 374 -13.47 5.89 17.93
C ALA A 374 -14.26 4.84 17.12
N PRO A 375 -13.62 4.17 16.14
CA PRO A 375 -14.32 3.34 15.16
C PRO A 375 -14.96 2.08 15.74
N TYR A 376 -14.48 1.61 16.90
CA TYR A 376 -14.83 0.29 17.45
C TYR A 376 -15.70 0.31 18.72
N ILE A 377 -16.14 1.50 19.20
CA ILE A 377 -16.95 1.61 20.43
C ILE A 377 -18.20 0.72 20.39
N ASN A 378 -18.82 0.62 19.21
CA ASN A 378 -20.07 -0.11 19.04
C ASN A 378 -19.88 -1.55 18.56
N GLN A 379 -18.64 -1.99 18.30
CA GLN A 379 -18.32 -3.33 17.77
C GLN A 379 -18.09 -4.38 18.86
N LEU A 380 -17.91 -3.94 20.11
CA LEU A 380 -17.88 -4.85 21.26
C LEU A 380 -19.30 -5.38 21.54
N PRO A 381 -19.45 -6.68 21.88
CA PRO A 381 -20.73 -7.27 22.27
C PRO A 381 -21.35 -6.62 23.51
#